data_AF-A0A969L2M7-F1
#
_entry.id   AF-A0A969L2M7-F1
#
_cell.length_a   1.000
_cell.length_b   1.000
_cell.length_c   1.000
_cell.angle_alpha   90.00
_cell.angle_beta   90.00
_cell.angle_gamma   90.00
#
_symmetry.space_group_name_H-M   'P 1'
#
loop_
_entity.id
_entity.type
_entity.pdbx_description
1 polymer ?
#
loop_
_entity_poly.entity_id
_entity_poly.type
_entity_poly.pdbx_seq_one_letter_code
_entity_poly.pdbx_strand_id
1 'polypeptide(L)'
;MVGPAGYAEQQGITFNPGDAVTVLGFDSPNGPFQAGEITNNTSGATLYLRDPNGRPLWAGQGNGQGNGQRNGQGQGSGQGNNN
;
A
#
# COMPACT_ATOMS: atom_id res chain seq x y z
N MET A 1 6.45 1.51 -2.24
CA MET A 1 5.25 2.23 -1.73
C MET A 1 4.96 1.75 -0.32
N VAL A 2 4.81 2.67 0.64
CA VAL A 2 4.63 2.37 2.08
C VAL A 2 3.18 2.57 2.58
N GLY A 3 2.30 3.18 1.77
CA GLY A 3 0.94 3.50 2.17
C GLY A 3 0.77 4.96 2.62
N PRO A 4 -0.41 5.32 3.16
CA PRO A 4 -0.70 6.67 3.62
C PRO A 4 0.06 6.98 4.93
N ALA A 5 0.64 8.18 5.03
CA ALA A 5 1.43 8.62 6.19
C ALA A 5 0.66 8.49 7.52
N GLY A 6 -0.63 8.82 7.51
CA GLY A 6 -1.48 8.75 8.71
C GLY A 6 -1.67 7.34 9.27
N TYR A 7 -1.49 6.27 8.48
CA TYR A 7 -1.55 4.91 9.02
C TYR A 7 -0.31 4.59 9.85
N ALA A 8 0.89 4.98 9.38
CA ALA A 8 2.13 4.78 10.12
C ALA A 8 2.14 5.55 11.45
N GLU A 9 1.65 6.79 11.44
CA GLU A 9 1.51 7.62 12.66
C GLU A 9 0.58 6.98 13.69
N GLN A 10 -0.53 6.38 13.25
CA GLN A 10 -1.47 5.67 14.13
C GLN A 10 -0.87 4.45 14.81
N GLN A 11 0.17 3.84 14.23
CA GLN A 11 0.85 2.69 14.86
C GLN A 11 1.79 3.10 16.00
N GLY A 12 1.98 4.40 16.25
CA GLY A 12 2.81 4.90 17.35
C GLY A 12 4.31 4.63 17.18
N ILE A 13 4.75 4.34 15.96
CA ILE A 13 6.15 4.10 15.64
C ILE A 13 6.72 5.35 14.97
N THR A 14 7.78 5.90 15.55
CA THR A 14 8.51 7.04 15.00
C THR A 14 9.84 6.57 14.42
N PHE A 15 10.15 7.02 13.21
CA PHE A 15 11.46 6.84 12.59
C PHE A 15 12.16 8.21 12.54
N ASN A 16 13.41 8.26 12.97
CA ASN A 16 14.20 9.49 13.00
C ASN A 16 15.29 9.47 11.91
N PRO A 17 15.71 10.64 11.41
CA PRO A 17 16.88 10.71 10.54
C PRO A 17 18.10 10.05 11.21
N GLY A 18 18.75 9.14 10.48
CA GLY A 18 19.90 8.37 10.97
C GLY A 18 19.56 6.97 11.49
N ASP A 19 18.28 6.62 11.63
CA ASP A 19 17.91 5.24 11.99
C ASP A 19 18.27 4.26 10.88
N ALA A 20 18.89 3.14 11.26
CA ALA A 20 19.09 2.02 10.37
C ALA A 20 17.78 1.23 10.28
N VAL A 21 17.26 1.03 9.07
CA VAL A 21 15.99 0.31 8.85
C VAL A 21 16.15 -0.86 7.90
N THR A 22 15.40 -1.93 8.17
CA THR A 22 15.22 -3.07 7.26
C THR A 22 13.79 -3.02 6.74
N VAL A 23 13.62 -3.20 5.43
CA VAL A 23 12.30 -3.21 4.79
C VAL A 23 12.12 -4.55 4.10
N LEU A 24 11.06 -5.27 4.49
CA LEU A 24 10.60 -6.47 3.79
C LEU A 24 9.29 -6.15 3.08
N GLY A 25 9.07 -6.75 1.92
CA GLY A 25 7.92 -6.43 1.09
C GLY A 25 7.77 -7.31 -0.14
N PHE A 26 6.96 -6.81 -1.06
CA PHE A 26 6.49 -7.54 -2.23
C PHE A 26 6.98 -6.85 -3.49
N ASP A 27 7.65 -7.61 -4.36
CA ASP A 27 7.97 -7.18 -5.72
C ASP A 27 6.74 -7.26 -6.60
N SER A 28 6.57 -6.25 -7.44
CA SER A 28 5.51 -6.21 -8.45
C SER A 28 6.15 -6.38 -9.83
N PRO A 29 5.73 -7.35 -10.65
CA PRO A 29 6.37 -7.65 -11.94
C PRO A 29 6.54 -6.44 -12.87
N ASN A 30 5.60 -5.49 -12.81
CA ASN A 30 5.60 -4.26 -13.59
C ASN A 30 5.33 -3.03 -12.72
N GLY A 31 5.69 -3.08 -11.44
CA GLY A 31 5.32 -2.05 -10.48
C GLY A 31 6.41 -1.75 -9.45
N PRO A 32 6.21 -0.70 -8.66
CA PRO A 32 7.14 -0.39 -7.59
C PRO A 32 7.09 -1.46 -6.51
N PHE A 33 8.23 -1.71 -5.87
CA PHE A 33 8.31 -2.49 -4.65
C PHE A 33 7.32 -1.98 -3.61
N GLN A 34 6.59 -2.89 -2.96
CA GLN A 34 5.57 -2.58 -1.96
C GLN A 34 6.05 -3.02 -0.58
N ALA A 35 6.23 -2.09 0.35
CA ALA A 35 6.65 -2.43 1.69
C ALA A 35 5.54 -3.19 2.42
N GLY A 36 5.91 -4.30 3.06
CA GLY A 36 5.05 -5.13 3.90
C GLY A 36 5.31 -4.89 5.38
N GLU A 37 6.58 -4.80 5.78
CA GLU A 37 6.99 -4.42 7.13
C GLU A 37 8.30 -3.60 7.10
N ILE A 38 8.45 -2.75 8.10
CA ILE A 38 9.65 -1.92 8.30
C ILE A 38 10.13 -2.12 9.74
N THR A 39 11.33 -2.64 9.91
CA THR A 39 11.99 -2.78 11.20
C THR A 39 13.02 -1.67 11.39
N ASN A 40 12.89 -0.91 12.48
CA ASN A 40 13.93 -0.01 12.95
C ASN A 40 14.98 -0.85 13.70
N ASN A 41 16.17 -0.99 13.11
CA ASN A 41 17.26 -1.78 13.70
C ASN A 41 17.94 -1.04 14.87
N THR A 42 17.75 0.27 15.01
CA THR A 42 18.24 1.04 16.15
C THR A 42 17.40 0.76 17.40
N SER A 43 16.07 0.77 17.28
CA SER A 43 15.14 0.62 18.42
C SER A 43 14.55 -0.79 18.57
N GLY A 44 14.64 -1.63 17.54
CA GLY A 44 13.99 -2.93 17.46
C GLY A 44 12.48 -2.88 17.13
N ALA A 45 11.90 -1.69 16.96
CA ALA A 45 10.48 -1.53 16.65
C ALA A 45 10.17 -2.00 15.22
N THR A 46 9.03 -2.67 15.02
CA THR A 46 8.58 -3.13 13.69
C THR A 46 7.20 -2.58 13.36
N LEU A 47 7.10 -1.90 12.22
CA LEU A 47 5.86 -1.40 11.64
C LEU A 47 5.35 -2.38 10.58
N TYR A 48 4.19 -2.97 10.81
CA TYR A 48 3.50 -3.80 9.83
C TYR A 48 2.57 -2.93 8.96
N LEU A 49 2.69 -3.07 7.64
CA LEU A 49 1.93 -2.31 6.64
C LEU A 49 0.94 -3.21 5.90
N ARG A 50 1.29 -4.48 5.71
CA ARG A 50 0.51 -5.46 4.96
C ARG A 50 0.45 -6.78 5.69
N ASP A 51 -0.58 -7.57 5.41
CA ASP A 51 -0.62 -8.98 5.81
C ASP A 51 0.33 -9.83 4.94
N PRO A 52 0.55 -11.12 5.27
CA PRO A 52 1.43 -12.00 4.49
C PRO A 52 1.00 -12.22 3.03
N ASN A 53 -0.25 -11.92 2.67
CA ASN A 53 -0.75 -11.99 1.29
C ASN A 53 -0.56 -10.66 0.54
N GLY A 54 0.08 -9.66 1.16
CA GLY A 54 0.31 -8.33 0.59
C GLY A 54 -0.88 -7.39 0.69
N ARG A 55 -1.96 -7.78 1.38
CA ARG A 55 -3.13 -6.91 1.57
C ARG A 55 -2.77 -5.77 2.53
N PRO A 56 -2.98 -4.50 2.15
CA PRO A 56 -2.74 -3.39 3.05
C PRO A 56 -3.64 -3.45 4.29
N LEU A 57 -3.06 -3.26 5.47
CA LEU A 57 -3.80 -3.28 6.73
C LEU A 57 -4.79 -2.10 6.84
N TRP A 58 -4.52 -0.99 6.16
CA TRP A 58 -5.44 0.15 6.06
C TRP A 58 -6.61 -0.06 5.08
N ALA A 59 -6.62 -1.14 4.28
CA ALA A 59 -7.66 -1.38 3.28
C ALA A 59 -9.03 -1.77 3.88
N GLY A 60 -9.11 -2.07 5.18
CA GLY A 60 -10.34 -2.45 5.90
C GLY A 60 -10.91 -1.37 6.82
N GLN A 61 -10.15 -0.31 7.11
CA GLN A 61 -10.54 0.75 8.02
C GLN A 61 -11.01 1.93 7.18
N GLY A 62 -12.32 2.05 7.00
CA GLY A 62 -12.95 2.99 6.08
C GLY A 62 -12.36 4.40 6.16
N ASN A 63 -11.61 4.77 5.12
CA ASN A 63 -11.40 6.13 4.65
C ASN A 63 -10.96 6.03 3.19
N GLY A 64 -11.91 6.22 2.29
CA GLY A 64 -11.68 6.21 0.85
C GLY A 64 -10.83 7.40 0.44
N GLN A 65 -9.57 7.14 0.09
CA GLN A 65 -8.73 7.97 -0.80
C GLN A 65 -7.53 7.13 -1.26
N GLY A 66 -7.81 5.99 -1.88
CA GLY A 66 -6.85 5.29 -2.73
C GLY A 66 -7.17 5.63 -4.17
N ASN A 67 -6.44 6.56 -4.77
CA ASN A 67 -6.31 6.69 -6.22
C ASN A 67 -5.81 5.35 -6.76
N GLY A 68 -6.74 4.45 -7.07
CA GLY A 68 -6.53 3.24 -7.83
C GLY A 68 -7.08 3.49 -9.22
N GLN A 69 -6.18 3.83 -10.13
CA GLN A 69 -6.37 3.89 -11.58
C GLN A 69 -7.31 2.78 -12.05
N ARG A 70 -8.57 3.13 -12.34
CA ARG A 70 -9.42 2.36 -13.26
C ARG A 70 -9.04 2.79 -14.67
N ASN A 71 -7.95 2.25 -15.18
CA ASN A 71 -7.65 2.29 -16.60
C ASN A 71 -7.58 0.85 -17.12
N GLY A 72 -8.78 0.31 -17.41
CA GLY A 72 -9.00 -0.87 -18.23
C GLY A 72 -9.87 -0.43 -19.40
N GLN A 73 -9.21 0.05 -20.45
CA GLN A 73 -9.79 0.53 -21.68
C GLN A 73 -10.10 -0.66 -22.60
N GLY A 74 -11.29 -0.65 -23.23
CA GLY A 74 -11.53 -1.30 -24.52
C GLY A 74 -12.54 -2.45 -24.52
N GLN A 75 -13.74 -2.22 -25.04
CA GLN A 75 -14.06 -2.56 -26.43
C GLN A 75 -15.50 -2.17 -26.78
N GLY A 76 -15.65 -1.46 -27.89
CA GLY A 76 -16.94 -1.12 -28.45
C GLY A 76 -17.58 -2.31 -29.17
N SER A 77 -18.88 -2.40 -29.03
CA SER A 77 -19.83 -3.06 -29.94
C SER A 77 -21.19 -2.51 -29.49
N GLY A 78 -21.77 -1.53 -30.18
CA GLY A 78 -22.52 -1.80 -31.38
C GLY A 78 -24.01 -1.74 -31.05
N GLN A 79 -24.66 -0.65 -31.49
CA GLN A 79 -25.93 -0.70 -32.23
C GLN A 79 -27.23 -1.08 -31.48
N GLY A 80 -28.16 -0.11 -31.44
CA GLY A 80 -29.56 -0.36 -31.84
C GLY A 80 -30.65 -0.45 -30.75
N ASN A 81 -31.35 0.67 -30.56
CA ASN A 81 -32.81 0.88 -30.65
C ASN A 81 -33.87 0.02 -29.88
N ASN A 82 -35.01 0.69 -29.61
CA ASN A 82 -36.37 0.24 -29.26
C ASN A 82 -36.63 -0.08 -27.77
N ASN A 83 -37.75 0.30 -27.12
CA ASN A 83 -39.02 0.94 -27.50
C ASN A 83 -39.57 1.63 -26.24
#